data_AF-A0A1T0AX83-F1
#
_entry.id   AF-A0A1T0AX83-F1
#
_cell.length_a   1.000
_cell.length_b   1.000
_cell.length_c   1.000
_cell.angle_alpha   90.00
_cell.angle_beta   90.00
_cell.angle_gamma   90.00
#
_symmetry.space_group_name_H-M   'P 1'
#
loop_
_entity.id
_entity.type
_entity.pdbx_description
1 polymer ?
#
loop_
_entity_poly.entity_id
_entity_poly.type
_entity_poly.pdbx_seq_one_letter_code
_entity_poly.pdbx_strand_id
1 'polypeptide(L)'
;MKSNKSKVISFRLTEEQFKPYEELLKKSDKSSSEFFRELFLSRENNINIIFNENKPIDYYNILRVVNKSGNNINQLARHFNYANKAGIISDDLFKKGINLLININNNLKRQLENDS
;
A
#
# COMPACT_ATOMS: atom_id res chain seq x y z
N MET A 1 -8.62 44.88 6.55
CA MET A 1 -9.81 44.11 6.12
C MET A 1 -9.81 42.76 6.82
N LYS A 2 -10.90 42.34 7.46
CA LYS A 2 -11.05 40.95 7.95
C LYS A 2 -10.99 40.02 6.74
N SER A 3 -10.04 39.08 6.71
CA SER A 3 -10.02 38.06 5.65
C SER A 3 -11.22 37.11 5.85
N ASN A 4 -11.93 36.82 4.76
CA ASN A 4 -13.05 35.89 4.82
C ASN A 4 -12.54 34.46 4.99
N LYS A 5 -12.95 33.81 6.09
CA LYS A 5 -12.69 32.39 6.37
C LYS A 5 -13.63 31.54 5.49
N SER A 6 -13.19 31.15 4.29
CA SER A 6 -14.03 30.46 3.29
C SER A 6 -13.95 28.93 3.32
N LYS A 7 -13.01 28.35 4.08
CA LYS A 7 -12.79 26.90 4.18
C LYS A 7 -13.16 26.40 5.58
N VAL A 8 -13.94 25.33 5.64
CA VAL A 8 -14.37 24.67 6.88
C VAL A 8 -13.62 23.35 7.02
N ILE A 9 -13.05 23.11 8.19
CA ILE A 9 -12.44 21.83 8.58
C ILE A 9 -13.33 21.28 9.70
N SER A 10 -13.87 20.07 9.52
CA SER A 10 -14.72 19.40 10.51
C SER A 10 -14.50 17.90 10.48
N PHE A 11 -14.48 17.28 11.65
CA PHE A 11 -14.44 15.84 11.82
C PHE A 11 -15.24 15.47 13.06
N ARG A 12 -15.73 14.22 13.11
CA ARG A 12 -16.46 13.70 14.27
C ARG A 12 -15.48 13.03 15.23
N LEU A 13 -15.74 13.18 16.52
CA LEU A 13 -15.01 12.53 17.60
C LEU A 13 -15.97 11.66 18.40
N THR A 14 -15.47 10.56 18.95
CA THR A 14 -16.17 9.85 20.03
C THR A 14 -16.13 10.69 21.31
N GLU A 15 -16.99 10.39 22.27
CA GLU A 15 -17.00 11.08 23.57
C GLU A 15 -15.64 11.00 24.27
N GLU A 16 -14.99 9.85 24.22
CA GLU A 16 -13.66 9.63 24.80
C GLU A 16 -12.57 10.50 24.15
N GLN A 17 -12.62 10.67 22.82
CA GLN A 17 -11.69 11.52 22.10
C GLN A 17 -11.96 13.01 22.32
N PHE A 18 -13.22 13.37 22.58
CA PHE A 18 -13.62 14.76 22.82
C PHE A 18 -13.29 15.25 24.24
N LYS A 19 -13.31 14.36 25.24
CA LYS A 19 -13.12 14.72 26.65
C LYS A 19 -11.83 15.52 26.94
N PRO A 20 -10.63 15.13 26.45
CA PRO A 20 -9.41 15.92 26.67
C PRO A 20 -9.48 17.31 26.02
N TYR A 21 -10.15 17.41 24.86
CA TYR A 21 -10.37 18.69 24.18
C TYR A 21 -11.30 19.59 25.00
N GLU A 22 -12.38 19.03 25.56
CA GLU A 22 -13.34 19.77 26.38
C GLU A 22 -12.69 20.36 27.65
N GLU A 23 -11.85 19.59 28.33
CA GLU A 23 -11.13 20.05 29.53
C GLU A 23 -10.16 21.20 29.24
N LEU A 24 -9.45 21.15 28.11
CA LEU A 24 -8.54 22.21 27.69
C LEU A 24 -9.31 23.46 27.24
N LEU A 25 -10.42 23.28 26.54
CA LEU A 25 -11.26 24.37 26.08
C LEU A 25 -11.81 25.17 27.27
N LYS A 26 -12.34 24.49 28.30
CA LYS A 26 -12.86 25.10 29.53
C LYS A 26 -11.81 25.96 30.26
N LYS A 27 -10.53 25.58 30.19
CA LYS A 27 -9.42 26.33 30.80
C LYS A 27 -8.97 27.55 29.98
N SER A 28 -9.30 27.58 28.69
CA SER A 28 -8.74 28.56 27.75
C SER A 28 -9.55 29.84 27.57
N ASP A 29 -10.77 29.90 28.11
CA ASP A 29 -11.74 31.01 27.95
C ASP A 29 -11.97 31.44 26.48
N LYS A 30 -11.84 30.50 25.55
CA LYS A 30 -11.98 30.71 24.10
C LYS A 30 -13.16 29.94 23.54
N SER A 31 -13.68 30.40 22.40
CA SER A 31 -14.60 29.58 21.62
C SER A 31 -13.88 28.35 21.05
N SER A 32 -14.62 27.25 20.82
CA SER A 32 -14.08 26.01 20.23
C SER A 32 -13.26 26.25 18.95
N SER A 33 -13.76 27.15 18.10
CA SER A 33 -13.13 27.50 16.81
C SER A 33 -11.85 28.33 16.96
N GLU A 34 -11.76 29.18 17.99
CA GLU A 34 -10.55 29.96 18.27
C GLU A 34 -9.48 29.09 18.91
N PHE A 35 -9.86 28.29 19.90
CA PHE A 35 -8.97 27.36 20.57
C PHE A 35 -8.35 26.37 19.58
N PHE A 36 -9.17 25.72 18.74
CA PHE A 36 -8.65 24.76 17.76
C PHE A 36 -7.78 25.42 16.70
N ARG A 37 -8.12 26.65 16.27
CA ARG A 37 -7.30 27.41 15.31
C ARG A 37 -5.93 27.75 15.89
N GLU A 38 -5.88 28.22 17.13
CA GLU A 38 -4.62 28.55 17.81
C GLU A 38 -3.77 27.30 18.04
N LEU A 39 -4.40 26.20 18.47
CA LEU A 39 -3.72 24.91 18.65
C LEU A 39 -3.15 24.38 17.33
N PHE A 40 -3.93 24.43 16.25
CA PHE A 40 -3.50 23.96 14.94
C PHE A 40 -2.37 24.81 14.36
N LEU A 41 -2.50 26.14 14.36
CA LEU A 41 -1.50 27.06 13.81
C LEU A 41 -0.21 27.08 14.63
N SER A 42 -0.28 26.95 15.97
CA SER A 42 0.92 26.90 16.81
C SER A 42 1.74 25.62 16.60
N ARG A 43 1.11 24.55 16.13
CA ARG A 43 1.77 23.26 15.86
C ARG A 43 1.97 22.98 14.38
N GLU A 44 1.56 23.87 13.48
CA GLU A 44 1.62 23.69 12.01
C GLU A 44 3.01 23.26 11.54
N ASN A 45 4.06 23.87 12.08
CA ASN A 45 5.46 23.56 11.73
C ASN A 45 6.01 22.28 12.40
N ASN A 46 5.24 21.65 13.28
CA ASN A 46 5.63 20.47 14.07
C ASN A 46 4.59 19.34 13.97
N ILE A 47 3.80 19.30 12.90
CA ILE A 47 2.87 18.19 12.66
C ILE A 47 3.65 17.04 12.02
N ASN A 48 3.91 16.00 12.79
CA ASN A 48 4.48 14.77 12.27
C ASN A 48 3.35 13.91 11.68
N ILE A 49 2.94 14.22 10.44
CA ILE A 49 1.94 13.45 9.71
C ILE A 49 2.67 12.27 9.06
N ILE A 50 2.25 11.06 9.39
CA ILE A 50 2.60 9.89 8.58
C ILE A 50 1.76 9.98 7.32
N PHE A 51 2.35 10.53 6.26
CA PHE A 51 1.80 10.36 4.93
C PHE A 51 2.02 8.89 4.58
N ASN A 52 0.93 8.11 4.50
CA ASN A 52 1.01 6.85 3.78
C ASN A 52 1.38 7.23 2.35
N GLU A 53 2.61 6.97 1.93
CA GLU A 53 3.02 7.11 0.55
C GLU A 53 1.99 6.35 -0.29
N ASN A 54 1.24 7.08 -1.14
CA ASN A 54 0.35 6.43 -2.07
C ASN A 54 1.23 5.50 -2.90
N LYS A 55 1.00 4.18 -2.79
CA LYS A 55 1.70 3.21 -3.63
C LYS A 55 1.61 3.72 -5.07
N PRO A 56 2.72 3.75 -5.83
CA PRO A 56 2.75 4.35 -7.16
C PRO A 56 1.59 3.80 -8.01
N ILE A 57 1.05 4.62 -8.91
CA ILE A 57 -0.14 4.30 -9.73
C ILE A 57 -0.05 2.91 -10.37
N ASP A 58 1.17 2.45 -10.65
CA ASP A 58 1.48 1.19 -11.31
C ASP A 58 1.68 0.00 -10.38
N TYR A 59 1.74 0.17 -9.06
CA TYR A 59 1.99 -0.94 -8.11
C TYR A 59 0.97 -2.07 -8.29
N TYR A 60 -0.32 -1.75 -8.31
CA TYR A 60 -1.37 -2.76 -8.45
C TYR A 60 -1.38 -3.39 -9.85
N ASN A 61 -1.01 -2.63 -10.88
CA ASN A 61 -0.90 -3.15 -12.24
C ASN A 61 0.27 -4.12 -12.37
N ILE A 62 1.44 -3.76 -11.84
CA ILE A 62 2.65 -4.59 -11.80
C ILE A 62 2.35 -5.87 -11.01
N LEU A 63 1.80 -5.74 -9.81
CA LEU A 63 1.46 -6.90 -8.97
C LEU A 63 0.48 -7.85 -9.68
N ARG A 64 -0.55 -7.32 -10.36
CA ARG A 64 -1.49 -8.12 -11.14
C ARG A 64 -0.81 -8.87 -12.29
N VAL A 65 0.07 -8.20 -13.04
CA VAL A 65 0.80 -8.81 -14.16
C VAL A 65 1.73 -9.90 -13.65
N VAL A 66 2.49 -9.65 -12.57
CA VAL A 66 3.41 -10.63 -11.99
C VAL A 66 2.66 -11.87 -11.49
N ASN A 67 1.54 -11.69 -10.78
CA ASN A 67 0.70 -12.81 -10.32
C ASN A 67 0.16 -13.64 -11.50
N LYS A 68 -0.29 -13.00 -12.58
CA LYS A 68 -0.76 -13.70 -13.79
C LYS A 68 0.37 -14.49 -14.46
N SER A 69 1.57 -13.91 -14.52
CA SER A 69 2.76 -14.58 -15.04
C SER A 69 3.15 -15.81 -14.22
N GLY A 70 3.17 -15.72 -12.88
CA GLY A 70 3.45 -16.85 -12.00
C GLY A 70 2.46 -18.01 -12.19
N ASN A 71 1.17 -17.71 -12.35
CA ASN A 71 0.15 -18.72 -12.63
C ASN A 71 0.37 -19.40 -13.98
N ASN A 72 0.71 -18.65 -15.02
CA ASN A 72 1.01 -19.21 -16.35
C ASN A 72 2.25 -20.12 -16.30
N ILE A 73 3.29 -19.74 -15.56
CA ILE A 73 4.49 -20.56 -15.35
C ILE A 73 4.14 -21.89 -14.69
N ASN A 74 3.30 -21.87 -13.65
CA ASN A 74 2.83 -23.09 -12.99
C ASN A 74 2.04 -24.00 -13.93
N GLN A 75 1.21 -23.43 -14.81
CA GLN A 75 0.48 -24.21 -15.81
C GLN A 75 1.44 -24.85 -16.83
N LEU A 76 2.42 -24.09 -17.35
CA LEU A 76 3.45 -24.63 -18.24
C LEU A 76 4.24 -25.76 -17.58
N ALA A 77 4.62 -25.62 -16.30
CA ALA A 77 5.31 -26.68 -15.58
C ALA A 77 4.46 -27.96 -15.48
N ARG A 78 3.13 -27.84 -15.28
CA ARG A 78 2.21 -28.99 -15.30
C ARG A 78 2.14 -29.64 -16.68
N HIS A 79 2.07 -28.86 -17.75
CA HIS A 79 2.06 -29.38 -19.11
C HIS A 79 3.37 -30.10 -19.47
N PHE A 80 4.52 -29.55 -19.09
CA PHE A 80 5.81 -30.20 -19.26
C PHE A 80 5.89 -31.53 -18.50
N ASN A 81 5.42 -31.56 -17.26
CA ASN A 81 5.34 -32.80 -16.46
C ASN A 81 4.49 -33.87 -17.14
N TYR A 82 3.33 -33.49 -17.67
CA TYR A 82 2.46 -34.41 -18.41
C TYR A 82 3.13 -34.92 -19.69
N ALA A 83 3.71 -34.02 -20.50
CA ALA A 83 4.37 -34.38 -21.75
C ALA A 83 5.57 -35.33 -21.53
N ASN A 84 6.35 -35.14 -20.46
CA ASN A 84 7.45 -36.05 -20.12
C ASN A 84 6.91 -37.43 -19.71
N LYS A 85 5.90 -37.47 -18.84
CA LYS A 85 5.27 -38.74 -18.42
C LYS A 85 4.61 -39.50 -19.57
N ALA A 86 4.10 -38.79 -20.58
CA ALA A 86 3.53 -39.37 -21.79
C ALA A 86 4.57 -39.76 -22.85
N GLY A 87 5.87 -39.52 -22.59
CA GLY A 87 6.95 -39.80 -23.54
C GLY A 87 6.99 -38.86 -24.76
N ILE A 88 6.24 -37.76 -24.73
CA ILE A 88 6.15 -36.79 -25.83
C ILE A 88 7.42 -35.93 -25.91
N ILE A 89 8.05 -35.64 -24.77
CA ILE A 89 9.33 -34.93 -24.67
C ILE A 89 10.35 -35.78 -23.94
N SER A 90 11.63 -35.58 -24.25
CA SER A 90 12.72 -36.26 -23.56
C SER A 90 12.92 -35.71 -22.15
N ASP A 91 13.48 -36.54 -21.26
CA ASP A 91 13.77 -36.15 -19.88
C ASP A 91 14.79 -34.99 -19.79
N ASP A 92 15.74 -34.93 -20.73
CA ASP A 92 16.69 -33.82 -20.85
C ASP A 92 15.97 -32.50 -21.20
N LEU A 93 15.05 -32.53 -22.17
CA LEU A 93 14.26 -31.35 -22.56
C LEU A 93 13.33 -30.91 -21.43
N PHE A 94 12.73 -31.87 -20.72
CA PHE A 94 11.90 -31.61 -19.54
C PHE A 94 12.70 -30.89 -18.43
N LYS A 95 13.87 -31.41 -18.05
CA LYS A 95 14.74 -30.81 -17.03
C LYS A 95 15.16 -29.39 -17.41
N LYS A 96 15.56 -29.16 -18.66
CA LYS A 96 15.89 -27.82 -19.17
C LYS A 96 14.70 -26.86 -19.08
N GLY A 97 13.52 -27.32 -19.48
CA GLY A 97 12.28 -26.53 -19.44
C GLY A 97 11.87 -26.14 -18.01
N ILE A 98 11.85 -27.09 -17.08
CA ILE A 98 11.51 -26.83 -15.68
C ILE A 98 12.52 -25.89 -15.02
N ASN A 99 13.82 -26.07 -15.25
CA ASN A 99 14.85 -25.17 -14.70
C ASN A 99 14.66 -23.73 -15.19
N LEU A 100 14.32 -23.54 -16.46
CA LEU A 100 14.02 -22.21 -16.99
C LEU A 100 12.79 -21.59 -16.33
N LEU A 101 11.71 -22.35 -16.15
CA LEU A 101 10.48 -21.88 -15.49
C LEU A 101 10.74 -21.49 -14.02
N ILE A 102 11.54 -22.28 -13.29
CA ILE A 102 11.96 -21.97 -11.92
C ILE A 102 12.77 -20.66 -11.89
N ASN A 103 13.73 -20.48 -12.80
CA ASN A 103 14.54 -19.27 -12.87
C ASN A 103 13.69 -18.02 -13.14
N ILE A 104 12.72 -18.09 -14.05
CA ILE A 104 11.81 -16.97 -14.32
C ILE A 104 10.99 -16.64 -13.06
N ASN A 105 10.42 -17.65 -12.40
CA ASN A 105 9.64 -17.46 -11.18
C ASN A 105 10.45 -16.83 -10.05
N ASN A 106 11.70 -17.28 -9.85
CA ASN A 106 12.57 -16.72 -8.81
C ASN A 106 12.97 -15.28 -9.12
N ASN A 107 13.26 -14.94 -10.38
CA ASN A 107 13.54 -13.57 -10.78
C ASN A 107 12.34 -12.64 -10.55
N LEU A 108 11.12 -13.10 -10.86
CA LEU A 108 9.90 -12.33 -10.61
C LEU A 108 9.67 -12.09 -9.11
N LYS A 109 9.87 -13.10 -8.26
CA LYS A 109 9.76 -12.95 -6.80
C LYS A 109 10.79 -11.98 -6.24
N ARG A 110 12.06 -12.12 -6.64
CA ARG A 110 13.15 -11.25 -6.18
C ARG A 110 12.89 -9.78 -6.52
N GLN A 111 12.33 -9.51 -7.69
CA GLN A 111 12.02 -8.14 -8.09
C GLN A 111 10.89 -7.53 -7.25
N LEU A 112 9.89 -8.33 -6.85
CA LEU A 112 8.84 -7.87 -5.94
C LEU A 112 9.36 -7.61 -4.52
N GLU A 113 10.30 -8.42 -4.03
CA GLU A 113 10.89 -8.28 -2.70
C GLU A 113 11.84 -7.08 -2.58
N ASN A 114 12.55 -6.73 -3.67
CA ASN A 114 13.46 -5.58 -3.69
C ASN A 114 12.74 -4.22 -3.81
N ASP A 115 11.47 -4.21 -4.22
CA ASP A 115 10.63 -3.01 -4.36
C ASP A 115 9.74 -2.75 -3.10
N SER A 116 9.92 -3.56 -2.03
CA SER A 116 9.18 -3.48 -0.75
C SER A 116 10.03 -2.91 0.38
#